data_AF-A0A8H3D5A1-F1
#
_entry.id   AF-A0A8H3D5A1-F1
#
_cell.length_a   1.000
_cell.length_b   1.000
_cell.length_c   1.000
_cell.angle_alpha   90.00
_cell.angle_beta   90.00
_cell.angle_gamma   90.00
#
_symmetry.space_group_name_H-M   'P 1'
#
loop_
_entity.id
_entity.type
_entity.pdbx_description
1 polymer ?
#
loop_
_entity_poly.entity_id
_entity_poly.type
_entity_poly.pdbx_seq_one_letter_code
_entity_poly.pdbx_strand_id
1 'polypeptide(L)'
;MTVTKEVKSAPGHDSDVHLRPAAIFKDPFRGGKNILVLVETYNNDGTPTPTNFRHHARKIMDLAQDKHPWFGLKQEYTLFDADGIPYGWPKGGFPGPQGPCYCGVFALDLIEVHYRACLYAGTKISGYRDGRPPLDGPFLPRLERREKGGIKAIKAVIEKLGKRHTGHIAVYGEDDDLRWTGRHESGHISSYAR
;
A
#
# COMPACT_ATOMS: atom_id res chain seq x y z
N MET A 1 -4.22 23.89 9.92
CA MET A 1 -2.89 23.85 10.54
C MET A 1 -1.88 24.11 9.45
N THR A 2 -1.15 25.22 9.52
CA THR A 2 -0.02 25.50 8.62
C THR A 2 1.21 24.91 9.27
N VAL A 3 1.97 24.12 8.52
CA VAL A 3 3.25 23.57 9.00
C VAL A 3 4.32 24.10 8.07
N THR A 4 5.23 24.90 8.61
CA THR A 4 6.50 25.23 7.96
C THR A 4 7.27 23.93 7.85
N LYS A 5 7.47 23.45 6.63
CA LYS A 5 8.20 22.21 6.38
C LYS A 5 9.51 22.56 5.69
N GLU A 6 10.63 22.07 6.21
CA GLU A 6 11.82 21.84 5.39
C GLU A 6 11.53 20.66 4.45
N VAL A 7 10.69 20.87 3.43
CA VAL A 7 10.62 19.93 2.31
C VAL A 7 11.67 20.36 1.32
N LYS A 8 12.44 19.42 0.77
CA LYS A 8 13.22 19.62 -0.47
C LYS A 8 12.40 20.09 -1.69
N SER A 9 11.10 20.37 -1.53
CA SER A 9 10.11 20.59 -2.60
C SER A 9 9.74 22.06 -2.80
N ALA A 10 10.17 23.00 -1.95
CA ALA A 10 9.81 24.41 -2.10
C ALA A 10 11.06 25.31 -2.11
N PRO A 11 11.20 26.25 -3.06
CA PRO A 11 12.21 27.28 -2.97
C PRO A 11 11.97 28.09 -1.69
N GLY A 12 13.02 28.35 -0.91
CA GLY A 12 12.92 28.82 0.48
C GLY A 12 12.20 30.15 0.74
N HIS A 13 11.66 30.81 -0.29
CA HIS A 13 10.86 32.02 -0.18
C HIS A 13 9.33 31.77 -0.21
N ASP A 14 8.87 30.54 -0.51
CA ASP A 14 7.45 30.13 -0.48
C ASP A 14 7.32 28.66 -0.04
N SER A 15 7.74 28.37 1.20
CA SER A 15 7.88 27.02 1.72
C SER A 15 6.70 26.52 2.57
N ASP A 16 5.71 27.39 2.82
CA ASP A 16 4.54 27.02 3.60
C ASP A 16 3.65 26.03 2.83
N VAL A 17 3.20 24.99 3.54
CA VAL A 17 2.29 23.98 3.02
C VAL A 17 1.10 23.87 3.97
N HIS A 18 -0.10 23.91 3.40
CA HIS A 18 -1.32 23.68 4.13
C HIS A 18 -1.62 22.18 4.25
N LEU A 19 -1.92 21.74 5.48
CA LEU A 19 -2.35 20.39 5.77
C LEU A 19 -3.87 20.34 5.95
N ARG A 20 -4.56 19.60 5.07
CA ARG A 20 -6.00 19.38 5.15
C ARG A 20 -6.30 17.96 5.65
N PRO A 21 -6.96 17.78 6.81
CA PRO A 21 -7.31 16.45 7.32
C PRO A 21 -8.15 15.63 6.33
N ALA A 22 -7.76 14.38 6.13
CA ALA A 22 -8.38 13.44 5.19
C ALA A 22 -8.91 12.16 5.84
N ALA A 23 -8.23 11.67 6.90
CA ALA A 23 -8.70 10.57 7.73
C ALA A 23 -8.13 10.67 9.14
N ILE A 24 -8.86 10.14 10.13
CA ILE A 24 -8.46 10.13 11.54
C ILE A 24 -8.44 8.68 12.03
N PHE A 25 -7.41 8.34 12.78
CA PHE A 25 -7.21 7.03 13.40
C PHE A 25 -6.84 7.22 14.88
N LYS A 26 -7.10 6.19 15.70
CA LYS A 26 -6.58 6.19 17.08
C LYS A 26 -5.06 6.07 17.04
N ASP A 27 -4.35 6.78 17.91
CA ASP A 27 -2.89 6.68 18.01
C ASP A 27 -2.51 5.43 18.84
N PRO A 28 -1.98 4.36 18.22
CA PRO A 28 -1.61 3.14 18.93
C PRO A 28 -0.34 3.28 19.77
N PHE A 29 0.43 4.36 19.58
CA PHE A 29 1.68 4.59 20.30
C PHE A 29 1.46 5.40 21.57
N ARG A 30 0.69 6.49 21.47
CA ARG A 30 0.39 7.36 22.62
C ARG A 30 -0.84 6.94 23.41
N GLY A 31 -1.75 6.16 22.81
CA GLY A 31 -2.96 5.66 23.46
C GLY A 31 -3.93 6.75 23.91
N GLY A 32 -4.91 6.37 24.73
CA GLY A 32 -5.88 7.29 25.34
C GLY A 32 -6.71 8.06 24.31
N LYS A 33 -6.73 9.39 24.42
CA LYS A 33 -7.48 10.30 23.53
C LYS A 33 -6.64 10.80 22.33
N ASN A 34 -5.40 10.32 22.18
CA ASN A 34 -4.51 10.76 21.11
C ASN A 34 -4.93 10.15 19.76
N ILE A 35 -4.71 10.91 18.68
CA ILE A 35 -5.11 10.54 17.33
C ILE A 35 -3.97 10.73 16.32
N LEU A 36 -4.02 9.94 15.25
CA LEU A 36 -3.24 10.13 14.04
C LEU A 36 -4.15 10.75 12.97
N VAL A 37 -3.63 11.74 12.26
CA VAL A 37 -4.37 12.42 11.19
C VAL A 37 -3.61 12.25 9.88
N LEU A 38 -4.20 11.52 8.93
CA LEU A 38 -3.74 11.51 7.56
C LEU A 38 -4.22 12.79 6.88
N VAL A 39 -3.32 13.49 6.20
CA VAL A 39 -3.58 14.81 5.62
C VAL A 39 -3.26 14.84 4.13
N GLU A 40 -3.99 15.68 3.41
CA GLU A 40 -3.63 16.15 2.08
C GLU A 40 -2.81 17.43 2.18
N THR A 41 -1.91 17.63 1.21
CA THR A 41 -1.00 18.78 1.15
C THR A 41 -1.40 19.73 0.02
N TYR A 42 -1.40 21.03 0.33
CA TYR A 42 -1.77 22.11 -0.58
C TYR A 42 -0.76 23.25 -0.50
N ASN A 43 -0.51 23.90 -1.64
CA ASN A 43 0.27 25.13 -1.72
C ASN A 43 -0.51 26.31 -1.12
N ASN A 44 0.17 27.44 -0.91
CA ASN A 44 -0.42 28.66 -0.37
C ASN A 44 -1.55 29.25 -1.22
N ASP A 45 -1.50 29.06 -2.54
CA ASP A 45 -2.56 29.46 -3.48
C ASP A 45 -3.80 28.53 -3.43
N GLY A 46 -3.77 27.50 -2.59
CA GLY A 46 -4.85 26.53 -2.42
C GLY A 46 -4.85 25.40 -3.46
N THR A 47 -3.89 25.36 -4.39
CA THR A 47 -3.70 24.25 -5.33
C THR A 47 -3.11 23.03 -4.63
N PRO A 48 -3.42 21.79 -5.07
CA PRO A 48 -2.79 20.59 -4.50
C PRO A 48 -1.29 20.60 -4.81
N THR A 49 -0.46 20.17 -3.86
CA THR A 49 0.98 20.02 -4.12
C THR A 49 1.22 18.97 -5.22
N PRO A 50 2.36 19.00 -5.93
CA PRO A 50 2.64 18.05 -7.03
C PRO A 50 2.54 16.56 -6.63
N THR A 51 2.81 16.24 -5.37
CA THR A 51 2.74 14.88 -4.82
C THR A 51 1.40 14.51 -4.17
N ASN A 52 0.40 15.40 -4.20
CA ASN A 52 -0.94 15.10 -3.68
C ASN A 52 -1.77 14.32 -4.70
N PHE A 53 -1.39 13.07 -4.93
CA PHE A 53 -2.12 12.15 -5.82
C PHE A 53 -3.50 11.78 -5.29
N ARG A 54 -3.73 11.93 -3.98
CA ARG A 54 -5.03 11.65 -3.35
C ARG A 54 -6.14 12.56 -3.89
N HIS A 55 -5.84 13.84 -4.15
CA HIS A 55 -6.79 14.78 -4.75
C HIS A 55 -7.34 14.27 -6.10
N HIS A 56 -6.45 13.74 -6.95
CA HIS A 56 -6.84 13.18 -8.24
C HIS A 56 -7.58 11.84 -8.09
N ALA A 57 -7.07 10.95 -7.23
CA ALA A 57 -7.71 9.66 -6.97
C ALA A 57 -9.15 9.82 -6.46
N ARG A 58 -9.40 10.79 -5.56
CA ARG A 58 -10.74 11.05 -5.03
C ARG A 58 -11.75 11.43 -6.10
N LYS A 59 -11.39 12.32 -7.03
CA LYS A 59 -12.26 12.70 -8.15
C LYS A 59 -12.69 11.48 -8.98
N ILE A 60 -11.77 10.56 -9.25
CA ILE A 60 -12.07 9.34 -10.01
C ILE A 60 -12.96 8.37 -9.21
N MET A 61 -12.70 8.22 -7.91
CA MET A 61 -13.53 7.37 -7.04
C MET A 61 -14.96 7.91 -6.91
N ASP A 62 -15.13 9.23 -6.80
CA ASP A 62 -16.45 9.87 -6.73
C ASP A 62 -17.25 9.64 -8.03
N LEU A 63 -16.59 9.75 -9.20
CA LEU A 63 -17.21 9.44 -10.50
C LEU A 63 -17.61 7.96 -10.65
N ALA A 64 -16.96 7.07 -9.91
CA ALA A 64 -17.20 5.62 -9.95
C ALA A 64 -17.98 5.10 -8.74
N GLN A 65 -18.53 5.99 -7.89
CA GLN A 65 -19.14 5.61 -6.60
C GLN A 65 -20.25 4.56 -6.76
N ASP A 66 -21.10 4.70 -7.79
CA ASP A 66 -22.24 3.80 -8.04
C ASP A 66 -21.79 2.37 -8.40
N LYS A 67 -20.51 2.20 -8.76
CA LYS A 67 -19.91 0.89 -9.07
C LYS A 67 -19.35 0.19 -7.84
N HIS A 68 -19.37 0.85 -6.68
CA HIS A 68 -18.84 0.33 -5.42
C HIS A 68 -17.48 -0.38 -5.58
N PRO A 69 -16.45 0.28 -6.15
CA PRO A 69 -15.17 -0.37 -6.41
C PRO A 69 -14.49 -0.76 -5.10
N TRP A 70 -14.04 -2.02 -5.02
CA TRP A 70 -13.35 -2.57 -3.84
C TRP A 70 -11.90 -2.89 -4.17
N PHE A 71 -11.02 -2.55 -3.23
CA PHE A 71 -9.58 -2.80 -3.33
C PHE A 71 -9.10 -3.53 -2.09
N GLY A 72 -8.30 -4.56 -2.30
CA GLY A 72 -7.48 -5.19 -1.27
C GLY A 72 -6.05 -5.20 -1.78
N LEU A 73 -5.16 -4.52 -1.08
CA LEU A 73 -3.75 -4.42 -1.45
C LEU A 73 -2.92 -5.34 -0.54
N LYS A 74 -1.98 -6.07 -1.14
CA LYS A 74 -0.99 -6.85 -0.40
C LYS A 74 0.31 -6.04 -0.36
N GLN A 75 0.62 -5.47 0.79
CA GLN A 75 1.89 -4.78 0.99
C GLN A 75 2.95 -5.80 1.39
N GLU A 76 4.01 -5.89 0.61
CA GLU A 76 5.23 -6.64 0.95
C GLU A 76 6.31 -5.66 1.42
N TYR A 77 7.14 -6.09 2.37
CA TYR A 77 8.28 -5.33 2.84
C TYR A 77 9.37 -6.26 3.37
N THR A 78 10.61 -5.81 3.28
CA THR A 78 11.78 -6.50 3.81
C THR A 78 12.34 -5.70 4.98
N LEU A 79 12.64 -6.38 6.08
CA LEU A 79 13.26 -5.76 7.26
C LEU A 79 14.78 -5.75 7.11
N PHE A 80 15.41 -4.66 7.51
CA PHE A 80 16.85 -4.49 7.54
C PHE A 80 17.29 -4.10 8.96
N ASP A 81 18.46 -4.55 9.35
CA ASP A 81 19.17 -4.07 10.54
C ASP A 81 19.72 -2.65 10.31
N ALA A 82 20.17 -1.98 11.37
CA ALA A 82 20.72 -0.63 11.31
C ALA A 82 21.93 -0.52 10.36
N ASP A 83 22.67 -1.62 10.20
CA ASP A 83 23.83 -1.71 9.29
C ASP A 83 23.42 -1.91 7.81
N GLY A 84 22.12 -1.91 7.49
CA GLY A 84 21.61 -2.08 6.12
C GLY A 84 21.62 -3.54 5.61
N ILE A 85 21.89 -4.50 6.50
CA ILE A 85 21.84 -5.93 6.19
C ILE A 85 20.43 -6.46 6.45
N PRO A 86 19.85 -7.31 5.57
CA PRO A 86 18.52 -7.87 5.83
C PRO A 86 18.45 -8.56 7.19
N TYR A 87 17.38 -8.28 7.93
CA TYR A 87 17.23 -8.74 9.30
C TYR A 87 17.25 -10.27 9.37
N GLY A 88 18.10 -10.82 10.26
CA GLY A 88 18.28 -12.26 10.44
C GLY A 88 19.27 -12.92 9.46
N TRP A 89 19.88 -12.17 8.54
CA TRP A 89 20.95 -12.69 7.70
C TRP A 89 22.28 -12.81 8.47
N PRO A 90 23.14 -13.79 8.13
CA PRO A 90 24.48 -13.85 8.69
C PRO A 90 25.32 -12.65 8.24
N LYS A 91 26.09 -12.05 9.16
CA LYS A 91 26.98 -10.94 8.82
C LYS A 91 28.00 -11.38 7.77
N GLY A 92 28.08 -10.65 6.66
CA GLY A 92 29.00 -10.94 5.56
C GLY A 92 28.64 -12.17 4.72
N GLY A 93 27.41 -12.69 4.83
CA GLY A 93 26.98 -13.87 4.09
C GLY A 93 25.51 -13.83 3.68
N PHE A 94 25.05 -14.94 3.12
CA PHE A 94 23.67 -15.16 2.70
C PHE A 94 23.03 -16.27 3.56
N PRO A 95 21.71 -16.24 3.79
CA PRO A 95 21.01 -17.36 4.40
C PRO A 95 21.03 -18.58 3.46
N GLY A 96 20.50 -19.70 3.94
CA GLY A 96 20.23 -20.86 3.08
C GLY A 96 19.26 -20.52 1.91
N PRO A 97 19.11 -21.44 0.94
CA PRO A 97 18.28 -21.21 -0.24
C PRO A 97 16.82 -20.92 0.10
N GLN A 98 16.14 -20.19 -0.80
CA GLN A 98 14.72 -19.86 -0.67
C GLN A 98 13.86 -21.13 -0.61
N GLY A 99 12.85 -21.13 0.26
CA GLY A 99 11.92 -22.25 0.45
C GLY A 99 11.41 -22.35 1.89
N PRO A 100 12.27 -22.68 2.88
CA PRO A 100 11.87 -22.85 4.28
C PRO A 100 11.34 -21.57 4.94
N CYS A 101 11.66 -20.41 4.39
CA CYS A 101 11.29 -19.11 4.93
C CYS A 101 9.88 -18.66 4.53
N TYR A 102 9.29 -19.25 3.47
CA TYR A 102 7.91 -18.93 3.10
C TYR A 102 6.99 -19.42 4.22
N CYS A 103 6.22 -18.50 4.80
CA CYS A 103 5.46 -18.74 6.02
C CYS A 103 6.28 -18.99 7.32
N GLY A 104 7.60 -18.72 7.32
CA GLY A 104 8.50 -18.89 8.47
C GLY A 104 8.27 -17.90 9.62
N VAL A 105 8.96 -18.12 10.75
CA VAL A 105 8.71 -17.48 12.06
C VAL A 105 9.55 -16.21 12.32
N PHE A 106 10.27 -15.72 11.32
CA PHE A 106 11.19 -14.58 11.50
C PHE A 106 10.44 -13.27 11.75
N ALA A 107 10.96 -12.47 12.68
CA ALA A 107 10.44 -11.16 13.07
C ALA A 107 8.95 -11.13 13.44
N LEU A 108 8.40 -12.26 13.94
CA LEU A 108 6.99 -12.38 14.26
C LEU A 108 6.54 -11.34 15.28
N ASP A 109 7.38 -11.01 16.27
CA ASP A 109 7.06 -10.00 17.28
C ASP A 109 6.75 -8.65 16.66
N LEU A 110 7.58 -8.19 15.71
CA LEU A 110 7.36 -6.91 15.03
C LEU A 110 6.09 -6.95 14.18
N ILE A 111 5.88 -8.05 13.47
CA ILE A 111 4.71 -8.25 12.62
C ILE A 111 3.43 -8.28 13.47
N GLU A 112 3.45 -8.97 14.60
CA GLU A 112 2.31 -9.08 15.51
C GLU A 112 2.00 -7.76 16.22
N VAL A 113 3.03 -7.01 16.63
CA VAL A 113 2.87 -5.65 17.17
C VAL A 113 2.28 -4.72 16.12
N HIS A 114 2.79 -4.74 14.88
CA HIS A 114 2.23 -3.95 13.79
C HIS A 114 0.77 -4.31 13.51
N TYR A 115 0.46 -5.61 13.48
CA TYR A 115 -0.89 -6.11 13.29
C TYR A 115 -1.86 -5.60 14.38
N ARG A 116 -1.46 -5.70 15.66
CA ARG A 116 -2.25 -5.17 16.78
C ARG A 116 -2.39 -3.66 16.74
N ALA A 117 -1.34 -2.93 16.38
CA ALA A 117 -1.39 -1.47 16.24
C ALA A 117 -2.39 -1.06 15.14
N CYS A 118 -2.38 -1.76 14.01
CA CYS A 118 -3.35 -1.58 12.92
C CYS A 118 -4.79 -1.82 13.38
N LEU A 119 -5.04 -2.90 14.14
CA LEU A 119 -6.36 -3.18 14.70
C LEU A 119 -6.80 -2.09 15.69
N TYR A 120 -5.91 -1.69 16.62
CA TYR A 120 -6.20 -0.64 17.60
C TYR A 120 -6.53 0.70 16.92
N ALA A 121 -5.75 1.07 15.90
CA ALA A 121 -5.95 2.28 15.12
C ALA A 121 -7.27 2.28 14.32
N GLY A 122 -7.89 1.10 14.11
CA GLY A 122 -9.10 0.92 13.32
C GLY A 122 -8.84 0.78 11.82
N THR A 123 -7.61 0.46 11.43
CA THR A 123 -7.29 0.19 10.02
C THR A 123 -7.87 -1.16 9.58
N LYS A 124 -8.34 -1.26 8.34
CA LYS A 124 -8.92 -2.48 7.77
C LYS A 124 -7.84 -3.47 7.33
N ILE A 125 -7.07 -3.99 8.29
CA ILE A 125 -6.06 -5.03 8.05
C ILE A 125 -6.73 -6.41 8.01
N SER A 126 -6.51 -7.18 6.94
CA SER A 126 -7.13 -8.50 6.74
C SER A 126 -6.21 -9.68 7.06
N GLY A 127 -4.91 -9.42 7.25
CA GLY A 127 -3.90 -10.43 7.58
C GLY A 127 -2.49 -9.92 7.27
N TYR A 128 -1.48 -10.68 7.68
CA TYR A 128 -0.06 -10.37 7.46
C TYR A 128 0.72 -11.51 6.78
N ARG A 129 0.03 -12.61 6.44
CA ARG A 129 0.59 -13.79 5.77
C ARG A 129 -0.42 -14.34 4.78
N ASP A 130 0.05 -14.87 3.66
CA ASP A 130 -0.83 -15.49 2.68
C ASP A 130 -1.53 -16.72 3.28
N GLY A 131 -2.85 -16.75 3.18
CA GLY A 131 -3.65 -17.95 3.47
C GLY A 131 -3.91 -18.32 4.93
N ARG A 132 -3.51 -17.53 5.94
CA ARG A 132 -3.98 -17.74 7.32
C ARG A 132 -4.74 -16.53 7.85
N PRO A 133 -6.06 -16.63 8.10
CA PRO A 133 -6.73 -15.61 8.87
C PRO A 133 -6.12 -15.56 10.27
N PRO A 134 -5.91 -14.37 10.84
CA PRO A 134 -5.67 -14.27 12.28
C PRO A 134 -6.85 -14.91 13.02
N LEU A 135 -6.58 -15.59 14.15
CA LEU A 135 -7.59 -16.35 14.90
C LEU A 135 -8.86 -15.54 15.22
N ASP A 136 -8.75 -14.19 15.27
CA ASP A 136 -9.82 -13.29 15.73
C ASP A 136 -10.13 -12.12 14.75
N GLY A 137 -9.77 -12.24 13.47
CA GLY A 137 -9.96 -11.16 12.49
C GLY A 137 -11.40 -11.02 11.96
N PRO A 138 -11.97 -9.81 11.82
CA PRO A 138 -13.29 -9.63 11.23
C PRO A 138 -13.29 -10.05 9.76
N PHE A 139 -14.14 -11.01 9.39
CA PHE A 139 -14.42 -11.34 8.00
C PHE A 139 -15.01 -10.10 7.30
N LEU A 140 -14.28 -9.53 6.34
CA LEU A 140 -14.83 -8.47 5.51
C LEU A 140 -16.04 -9.01 4.71
N PRO A 141 -17.17 -8.27 4.66
CA PRO A 141 -18.36 -8.73 3.96
C PRO A 141 -18.07 -8.96 2.48
N ARG A 142 -18.79 -9.91 1.87
CA ARG A 142 -18.52 -10.44 0.53
C ARG A 142 -19.57 -9.89 -0.44
N LEU A 143 -19.22 -9.19 -1.54
CA LEU A 143 -20.25 -8.65 -2.46
C LEU A 143 -19.87 -8.53 -3.97
N GLU A 144 -20.94 -8.54 -4.78
CA GLU A 144 -21.18 -8.35 -6.23
C GLU A 144 -20.36 -9.17 -7.24
N ARG A 145 -19.01 -9.14 -7.26
CA ARG A 145 -18.24 -9.88 -8.30
C ARG A 145 -18.18 -11.40 -8.11
N ARG A 146 -18.78 -11.90 -7.04
CA ARG A 146 -18.97 -13.33 -6.77
C ARG A 146 -20.39 -13.82 -7.11
N GLU A 147 -21.22 -12.95 -7.67
CA GLU A 147 -22.53 -13.35 -8.21
C GLU A 147 -22.40 -14.13 -9.52
N LYS A 148 -23.47 -14.84 -9.88
CA LYS A 148 -23.51 -15.67 -11.09
C LYS A 148 -23.27 -14.79 -12.33
N GLY A 149 -22.13 -14.99 -13.00
CA GLY A 149 -21.70 -14.18 -14.15
C GLY A 149 -20.55 -13.22 -13.89
N GLY A 150 -20.11 -13.04 -12.63
CA GLY A 150 -19.00 -12.16 -12.26
C GLY A 150 -17.69 -12.46 -12.98
N ILE A 151 -17.42 -13.73 -13.31
CA ILE A 151 -16.23 -14.13 -14.08
C ILE A 151 -16.18 -13.52 -15.49
N LYS A 152 -17.33 -13.32 -16.14
CA LYS A 152 -17.40 -12.68 -17.47
C LYS A 152 -17.01 -11.21 -17.37
N ALA A 153 -17.50 -10.53 -16.33
CA ALA A 153 -17.13 -9.14 -16.05
C ALA A 153 -15.64 -9.01 -15.72
N ILE A 154 -15.06 -9.95 -14.95
CA ILE A 154 -13.63 -9.99 -14.64
C ILE A 154 -12.80 -10.13 -15.92
N LYS A 155 -13.13 -11.09 -16.79
CA LYS A 155 -12.43 -11.29 -18.07
C LYS A 155 -12.48 -10.04 -18.96
N ALA A 156 -13.63 -9.36 -19.02
CA ALA A 156 -13.76 -8.12 -19.77
C ALA A 156 -12.89 -6.97 -19.21
N VAL A 157 -12.70 -6.92 -17.88
CA VAL A 157 -11.79 -5.94 -17.26
C VAL A 157 -10.33 -6.29 -17.54
N ILE A 158 -9.93 -7.56 -17.43
CA ILE A 158 -8.57 -8.04 -17.77
C ILE A 158 -8.20 -7.65 -19.20
N GLU A 159 -9.12 -7.81 -20.16
CA GLU A 159 -8.86 -7.39 -21.54
C GLU A 159 -8.60 -5.88 -21.67
N LYS A 160 -9.34 -5.05 -20.93
CA LYS A 160 -9.14 -3.60 -20.90
C LYS A 160 -7.81 -3.21 -20.24
N LEU A 161 -7.43 -3.90 -19.17
CA LEU A 161 -6.14 -3.69 -18.48
C LEU A 161 -4.97 -3.99 -19.43
N GLY A 162 -5.03 -5.10 -20.17
CA GLY A 162 -3.99 -5.47 -21.13
C GLY A 162 -3.75 -4.43 -22.23
N LYS A 163 -4.81 -3.73 -22.68
CA LYS A 163 -4.70 -2.64 -23.67
C LYS A 163 -3.99 -1.39 -23.14
N ARG A 164 -3.86 -1.26 -21.81
CA ARG A 164 -3.22 -0.13 -21.13
C ARG A 164 -1.95 -0.52 -20.40
N HIS A 165 -1.44 -1.75 -20.62
CA HIS A 165 -0.28 -2.32 -19.93
C HIS A 165 0.88 -1.33 -19.80
N THR A 166 1.43 -0.85 -20.94
CA THR A 166 2.56 0.10 -20.95
C THR A 166 2.30 1.36 -20.14
N GLY A 167 1.09 1.92 -20.21
CA GLY A 167 0.73 3.12 -19.46
C GLY A 167 0.57 2.87 -17.96
N HIS A 168 0.15 1.66 -17.56
CA HIS A 168 0.08 1.27 -16.16
C HIS A 168 1.48 1.00 -15.58
N ILE A 169 2.33 0.27 -16.30
CA ILE A 169 3.72 0.01 -15.87
C ILE A 169 4.46 1.31 -15.53
N ALA A 170 4.26 2.36 -16.34
CA ALA A 170 4.89 3.67 -16.12
C ALA A 170 4.51 4.35 -14.78
N VAL A 171 3.50 3.87 -14.05
CA VAL A 171 3.02 4.45 -12.79
C VAL A 171 2.83 3.43 -11.67
N TYR A 172 3.27 2.18 -11.84
CA TYR A 172 3.10 1.12 -10.83
C TYR A 172 4.19 1.11 -9.76
N GLY A 173 5.33 1.75 -10.03
CA GLY A 173 6.46 1.83 -9.13
C GLY A 173 7.72 2.24 -9.88
N GLU A 174 8.75 2.57 -9.12
CA GLU A 174 10.12 2.69 -9.64
C GLU A 174 10.81 1.33 -9.50
N ASP A 175 11.80 1.06 -10.37
CA ASP A 175 12.61 -0.18 -10.38
C ASP A 175 11.84 -1.50 -10.58
N ASP A 176 10.62 -1.44 -11.11
CA ASP A 176 9.78 -2.61 -11.39
C ASP A 176 10.45 -3.56 -12.41
N ASP A 177 11.37 -3.08 -13.26
CA ASP A 177 12.14 -3.89 -14.20
C ASP A 177 13.10 -4.86 -13.50
N LEU A 178 13.56 -4.52 -12.29
CA LEU A 178 14.39 -5.41 -11.47
C LEU A 178 13.57 -6.55 -10.84
N ARG A 179 12.28 -6.29 -10.57
CA ARG A 179 11.35 -7.26 -9.96
C ARG A 179 10.66 -8.13 -11.00
N TRP A 180 10.13 -7.52 -12.06
CA TRP A 180 9.27 -8.20 -13.05
C TRP A 180 10.06 -8.78 -14.20
N THR A 181 10.77 -9.86 -13.90
CA THR A 181 11.66 -10.56 -14.82
C THR A 181 11.07 -11.85 -15.40
N GLY A 182 9.84 -12.20 -15.01
CA GLY A 182 9.23 -13.51 -15.30
C GLY A 182 9.73 -14.64 -14.40
N ARG A 183 10.53 -14.34 -13.38
CA ARG A 183 11.06 -15.27 -12.38
C ARG A 183 10.47 -14.95 -11.01
N HIS A 184 10.68 -15.81 -10.02
CA HIS A 184 10.27 -15.57 -8.62
C HIS A 184 8.79 -15.15 -8.49
N GLU A 185 7.90 -15.89 -9.17
CA GLU A 185 6.44 -15.69 -9.14
C GLU A 185 5.97 -14.32 -9.69
N SER A 186 6.78 -13.67 -10.54
CA SER A 186 6.40 -12.43 -11.22
C SER A 186 6.05 -12.66 -12.70
N GLY A 187 5.26 -11.74 -13.28
CA GLY A 187 5.22 -11.55 -14.73
C GLY A 187 6.52 -10.91 -15.24
N HIS A 188 6.70 -10.86 -16.57
CA HIS A 188 7.78 -10.07 -17.19
C HIS A 188 7.25 -8.67 -17.53
N ILE A 189 8.02 -7.62 -17.27
CA ILE A 189 7.57 -6.22 -17.39
C ILE A 189 7.01 -5.87 -18.79
N SER A 190 7.54 -6.46 -19.84
CA SER A 190 7.10 -6.23 -21.23
C SER A 190 5.92 -7.09 -21.69
N SER A 191 5.47 -8.07 -20.89
CA SER A 191 4.43 -9.01 -21.29
C SER A 191 3.17 -8.88 -20.42
N TYR A 192 2.03 -9.11 -21.06
CA TYR A 192 0.74 -9.17 -20.38
C TYR A 192 0.13 -10.57 -20.59
N ALA A 193 0.06 -11.36 -19.52
CA ALA A 193 -0.55 -12.68 -19.52
C ALA A 193 -2.06 -12.58 -19.21
N ARG A 194 -2.87 -13.40 -19.89
CA ARG A 194 -4.35 -13.44 -19.74
C ARG A 194 -4.79 -14.72 -19.05
#